data_AF-A0A8E2J834-F1
#
_entry.id   AF-A0A8E2J834-F1
#
_cell.length_a   1.000
_cell.length_b   1.000
_cell.length_c   1.000
_cell.angle_alpha   90.00
_cell.angle_beta   90.00
_cell.angle_gamma   90.00
#
_symmetry.space_group_name_H-M   'P 1'
#
loop_
_entity.id
_entity.type
_entity.pdbx_description
1 polymer ?
#
loop_
_entity_poly.entity_id
_entity_poly.type
_entity_poly.pdbx_seq_one_letter_code
_entity_poly.pdbx_strand_id
1 'polypeptide(L)' 'ISNREDSIRLTIINLESGVFMSQRKAAAKYNIPRLTLTSRLASSSTTREFIINWILEEGARGYSPTHAQTQEIASRLL' A
#
# COMPACT_ATOMS: atom_id res chain seq x y z
N ILE A 1 -21.16 -1.48 -8.05
CA ILE A 1 -20.50 -2.77 -7.80
C ILE A 1 -19.62 -2.56 -6.57
N SER A 2 -20.00 -3.11 -5.41
CA SER A 2 -19.18 -3.03 -4.20
C SER A 2 -18.02 -4.01 -4.36
N ASN A 3 -16.94 -3.53 -4.97
CA ASN A 3 -15.79 -4.37 -5.28
C ASN A 3 -15.09 -4.71 -3.95
N ARG A 4 -14.95 -6.00 -3.65
CA ARG A 4 -14.27 -6.50 -2.45
C ARG A 4 -12.89 -5.86 -2.26
N GLU A 5 -12.22 -5.54 -3.36
CA GLU A 5 -10.94 -4.82 -3.40
C GLU A 5 -11.04 -3.37 -2.89
N ASP A 6 -12.14 -2.66 -3.15
CA ASP A 6 -12.33 -1.29 -2.65
C ASP A 6 -12.51 -1.29 -1.14
N SER A 7 -13.23 -2.28 -0.59
CA SER A 7 -13.34 -2.48 0.85
C SER A 7 -11.98 -2.78 1.49
N ILE A 8 -11.14 -3.60 0.85
CA ILE A 8 -9.78 -3.89 1.32
C ILE A 8 -8.91 -2.62 1.32
N ARG A 9 -8.91 -1.86 0.23
CA ARG A 9 -8.16 -0.60 0.13
C ARG A 9 -8.59 0.42 1.19
N LEU A 10 -9.89 0.64 1.35
CA LEU A 10 -10.43 1.55 2.36
C LEU A 10 -10.05 1.10 3.78
N THR A 11 -10.00 -0.21 4.02
CA THR A 11 -9.59 -0.76 5.32
C THR A 11 -8.11 -0.48 5.61
N ILE A 12 -7.24 -0.63 4.61
CA ILE A 12 -5.81 -0.33 4.72
C ILE A 12 -5.58 1.17 4.95
N ILE A 13 -6.25 2.04 4.18
CA ILE A 13 -6.15 3.50 4.34
C ILE A 13 -6.56 3.92 5.76
N ASN A 14 -7.65 3.35 6.29
CA ASN A 14 -8.11 3.64 7.65
C ASN A 14 -7.20 3.06 8.75
N LEU A 15 -6.43 2.02 8.45
CA LEU A 15 -5.40 1.50 9.36
C LEU A 15 -4.17 2.42 9.36
N GLU A 16 -3.73 2.89 8.20
CA GLU A 16 -2.57 3.79 8.05
C GLU A 16 -2.87 5.20 8.59
N SER A 17 -4.10 5.69 8.46
CA SER A 17 -4.52 6.99 8.99
C SER A 17 -4.81 7.00 10.50
N GLY A 18 -4.69 5.84 11.17
CA GLY A 18 -4.89 5.72 12.62
C GLY A 18 -6.35 5.67 13.06
N VAL A 19 -7.33 5.64 12.13
CA VAL A 19 -8.76 5.46 12.45
C VAL A 19 -9.00 4.12 13.18
N PHE A 20 -8.21 3.10 12.86
CA PHE A 20 -8.16 1.86 13.61
C PHE A 20 -6.78 1.63 14.23
N MET A 21 -6.71 1.59 15.56
CA MET A 21 -5.47 1.26 16.28
C MET A 21 -5.08 -0.23 16.20
N SER A 22 -5.90 -1.07 15.56
CA SER A 22 -5.65 -2.52 15.46
C SER A 22 -6.18 -3.09 14.15
N GLN A 23 -5.31 -3.84 13.46
CA GLN A 23 -5.64 -4.61 12.26
C GLN A 23 -6.83 -5.56 12.49
N ARG A 24 -6.94 -6.14 13.69
CA ARG A 24 -8.05 -7.05 14.05
C ARG A 24 -9.39 -6.32 14.07
N LYS A 25 -9.42 -5.09 14.59
CA LYS A 25 -10.66 -4.28 14.69
C LYS A 25 -11.11 -3.80 13.32
N ALA A 26 -10.17 -3.41 12.47
CA ALA A 26 -10.44 -3.06 11.08
C ALA A 26 -10.95 -4.26 10.26
N ALA A 27 -10.28 -5.41 10.36
CA ALA A 27 -10.69 -6.66 9.71
C ALA A 27 -12.14 -7.06 10.03
N ALA A 28 -12.51 -7.01 11.31
CA ALA A 28 -13.87 -7.31 11.76
C ALA A 28 -14.89 -6.29 11.26
N LYS A 29 -14.54 -4.99 11.21
CA LYS A 29 -15.45 -3.92 10.78
C LYS A 29 -15.82 -4.02 9.30
N TYR A 30 -14.88 -4.41 8.45
CA TYR A 30 -15.07 -4.51 7.00
C TYR A 30 -15.35 -5.93 6.50
N ASN A 31 -15.48 -6.90 7.41
CA ASN A 31 -15.68 -8.32 7.11
C ASN A 31 -14.59 -8.91 6.17
N ILE A 32 -13.33 -8.60 6.46
CA ILE A 32 -12.18 -9.01 5.66
C ILE A 32 -11.33 -9.99 6.47
N PRO A 33 -10.90 -11.13 5.88
CA PRO A 33 -9.99 -12.04 6.57
C PRO A 33 -8.69 -11.32 6.98
N ARG A 34 -8.27 -11.51 8.23
CA ARG A 34 -7.03 -10.92 8.75
C ARG A 34 -5.81 -11.31 7.91
N LEU A 35 -5.74 -12.57 7.46
CA LEU A 35 -4.68 -13.06 6.57
C LEU A 35 -4.59 -12.23 5.29
N THR A 36 -5.72 -11.88 4.68
CA THR A 36 -5.75 -11.01 3.49
C THR A 36 -5.18 -9.63 3.79
N LEU A 37 -5.56 -9.02 4.92
CA LEU A 37 -5.00 -7.72 5.33
C LEU A 37 -3.51 -7.79 5.64
N THR A 38 -3.05 -8.84 6.32
CA THR A 38 -1.64 -9.04 6.65
C THR A 38 -0.79 -9.23 5.40
N SER A 39 -1.20 -10.09 4.46
CA SER A 39 -0.50 -10.27 3.18
C SER A 39 -0.45 -8.98 2.37
N ARG A 40 -1.55 -8.22 2.33
CA ARG A 40 -1.62 -6.94 1.61
C ARG A 40 -0.78 -5.84 2.25
N LEU A 41 -0.75 -5.76 3.58
CA LEU A 41 0.10 -4.80 4.29
C LEU A 41 1.58 -5.12 4.09
N ALA A 42 1.96 -6.40 4.14
CA ALA A 42 3.34 -6.83 3.88
C ALA A 42 3.78 -6.56 2.44
N SER A 43 2.91 -6.79 1.45
CA SER A 43 3.21 -6.41 0.06
C SER A 43 3.30 -4.89 -0.09
N SER A 44 2.37 -4.13 0.52
CA SER A 44 2.34 -2.67 0.43
C SER A 44 3.58 -2.01 1.06
N SER A 45 4.03 -2.49 2.22
CA SER A 45 5.24 -1.97 2.87
C SER A 45 6.48 -2.25 2.02
N THR A 46 6.62 -3.48 1.51
CA THR A 46 7.76 -3.87 0.67
C THR A 46 7.83 -3.07 -0.63
N THR A 47 6.69 -2.91 -1.33
CA THR A 47 6.63 -2.11 -2.56
C THR A 47 6.91 -0.63 -2.28
N ARG A 48 6.38 -0.08 -1.18
CA ARG A 48 6.61 1.31 -0.80
C ARG A 48 8.08 1.58 -0.46
N GLU A 49 8.70 0.72 0.35
CA GLU A 49 10.12 0.83 0.71
C GLU A 49 11.02 0.75 -0.52
N PHE A 50 10.73 -0.17 -1.45
CA PHE A 50 11.43 -0.26 -2.71
C PHE A 50 11.31 1.03 -3.53
N ILE A 51 10.08 1.56 -3.69
CA ILE A 51 9.84 2.79 -4.46
C ILE A 51 10.56 3.97 -3.82
N ILE A 52 10.51 4.11 -2.50
CA ILE A 52 11.20 5.20 -1.79
C ILE A 52 12.71 5.10 -2.03
N ASN A 53 13.29 3.92 -1.85
CA ASN A 53 14.73 3.72 -2.09
C ASN A 53 15.11 4.02 -3.55
N TRP A 54 14.31 3.53 -4.50
CA TRP A 54 14.52 3.81 -5.92
C TRP A 54 14.43 5.31 -6.24
N ILE A 55 13.43 6.03 -5.71
CA ILE A 55 13.32 7.50 -5.89
C ILE A 55 14.53 8.23 -5.31
N LEU A 56 15.01 7.82 -4.13
CA LEU A 56 16.19 8.42 -3.50
C LEU A 56 17.46 8.14 -4.31
N GLU A 57 17.61 6.93 -4.85
CA GLU A 57 18.72 6.56 -5.72
C GLU A 57 18.71 7.32 -7.05
N GLU A 58 17.55 7.45 -7.71
CA GLU A 58 17.42 8.25 -8.93
C GLU A 58 17.65 9.73 -8.66
N GLY A 59 17.14 10.25 -7.53
CA GLY A 59 17.38 11.61 -7.09
C GLY A 59 18.88 11.89 -6.89
N ALA A 60 19.62 10.92 -6.32
CA ALA A 60 21.08 11.00 -6.19
C ALA A 60 21.82 10.98 -7.54
N ARG A 61 21.22 10.40 -8.59
CA ARG A 61 21.71 10.43 -9.98
C ARG A 61 21.35 11.73 -10.72
N GLY A 62 20.66 12.66 -10.07
CA GLY A 62 20.20 13.92 -10.66
C GLY A 62 18.87 13.81 -11.41
N TYR A 63 18.19 12.67 -11.33
CA TYR A 63 16.88 12.45 -11.95
C TYR A 63 15.81 12.41 -10.87
N SER A 64 14.91 13.41 -10.84
CA SER A 64 13.70 13.30 -10.02
C SER A 64 12.62 12.57 -10.82
N PRO A 65 12.31 11.30 -10.51
CA PRO A 65 11.31 10.55 -11.25
C PRO A 65 9.93 11.20 -11.11
N THR A 66 9.21 11.22 -12.22
CA THR A 66 7.83 11.73 -12.24
C THR A 66 6.87 10.75 -11.55
N HIS A 67 5.70 11.24 -11.15
CA HIS A 67 4.64 10.40 -10.61
C HIS A 67 4.25 9.26 -11.57
N ALA A 68 4.24 9.51 -12.88
CA ALA A 68 3.94 8.49 -13.89
C ALA A 68 4.98 7.35 -13.91
N GLN A 69 6.27 7.68 -13.82
CA GLN A 69 7.35 6.69 -13.74
C GLN A 69 7.30 5.91 -12.43
N THR A 70 7.02 6.59 -11.32
CA THR A 70 6.83 5.96 -10.01
C THR A 70 5.66 4.97 -10.06
N GLN A 71 4.56 5.34 -10.72
CA GLN A 71 3.40 4.47 -10.91
C GLN A 71 3.72 3.28 -11.82
N GLU A 72 4.50 3.47 -12.89
CA GLU A 72 4.96 2.39 -13.77
C GLU A 72 5.80 1.38 -13.00
N ILE A 73 6.79 1.84 -12.23
CA ILE A 73 7.64 0.99 -11.38
C ILE A 73 6.78 0.25 -10.35
N ALA A 74 5.88 0.95 -9.67
CA ALA A 74 4.96 0.35 -8.70
C ALA A 74 4.10 -0.76 -9.33
N SER A 75 3.63 -0.56 -10.55
CA SER A 75 2.81 -1.53 -11.28
C SER A 75 3.58 -2.77 -11.74
N ARG A 76 4.92 -2.69 -11.86
CA ARG A 76 5.78 -3.84 -12.18
C ARG A 76 6.10 -4.73 -10.97
N LEU A 77 5.85 -4.23 -9.76
CA LEU A 77 6.12 -4.92 -8.49
C LEU A 77 4.88 -5.62 -7.91
N LEU A 78 3.73 -5.51 -8.58
CA LEU A 78 2.44 -6.10 -8.22
C LEU A 78 2.12 -7.28 -9.14
#